data_AF-A0A068NNP4-F1
#
_entry.id   AF-A0A068NNP4-F1
#
_cell.length_a   1.000
_cell.length_b   1.000
_cell.length_c   1.000
_cell.angle_alpha   90.00
_cell.angle_beta   90.00
_cell.angle_gamma   90.00
#
_symmetry.space_group_name_H-M   'P 1'
#
loop_
_entity.id
_entity.type
_entity.pdbx_description
1 polymer ?
#
loop_
_entity_poly.entity_id
_entity_poly.type
_entity_poly.pdbx_seq_one_letter_code
_entity_poly.pdbx_strand_id
1 'polypeptide(L)'
;MLKAEKVEIAPSPALPTPPKPAAAIVQRVSARPGQALRDPSHASTGSIRASIEKQQREALVALERRLRDYYRIQADAFELEKGREVDKEAATDYLEANAKIRLAFEAYGNARAPKVTRLAVLVGFPDPNPNSIPPKLPMRPVSQARFDEAKRLREELAALDAKFNAQAEQILAAVVSETAADREAMRKTIETFRNELNRRAETEAQAEVRTSVKELGLQLTEPSPVLVPGTPARQVEIPAEAPLPPAPKVPSVGIPSGLADRRRLLQHELTIWLGLNRYRLEKGGRDATEDFQRWRETYRAGL
;
A
#
# COMPACT_ATOMS: atom_id res chain seq x y z
N MET A 1 -62.03 13.25 110.79
CA MET A 1 -61.13 12.09 110.92
C MET A 1 -61.49 11.07 109.84
N LEU A 2 -60.48 10.68 109.06
CA LEU A 2 -60.29 9.42 108.32
C LEU A 2 -61.46 8.73 107.57
N LYS A 3 -61.37 8.86 106.23
CA LYS A 3 -61.57 7.89 105.13
C LYS A 3 -62.43 6.62 105.34
N ALA A 4 -63.31 6.38 104.36
CA ALA A 4 -63.35 5.11 103.64
C ALA A 4 -63.74 5.34 102.17
N GLU A 5 -62.73 5.26 101.32
CA GLU A 5 -62.74 5.31 99.86
C GLU A 5 -63.17 3.92 99.36
N LYS A 6 -64.31 3.82 98.66
CA LYS A 6 -64.78 2.56 98.06
C LYS A 6 -64.46 2.59 96.57
N VAL A 7 -63.42 1.86 96.21
CA VAL A 7 -62.94 1.66 94.84
C VAL A 7 -63.88 0.73 94.07
N GLU A 8 -64.10 1.12 92.83
CA GLU A 8 -64.91 0.59 91.74
C GLU A 8 -64.39 -0.77 91.20
N ILE A 9 -65.27 -1.63 90.69
CA ILE A 9 -64.89 -2.63 89.68
C ILE A 9 -65.96 -2.64 88.59
N ALA A 10 -65.68 -1.93 87.49
CA ALA A 10 -66.38 -2.05 86.22
C ALA A 10 -66.02 -3.40 85.55
N PRO A 11 -66.95 -4.05 84.82
CA PRO A 11 -66.65 -5.29 84.09
C PRO A 11 -65.64 -5.03 82.96
N SER A 12 -64.68 -5.95 82.82
CA SER A 12 -63.64 -5.92 81.77
C SER A 12 -64.25 -5.84 80.36
N PRO A 13 -63.67 -5.04 79.44
CA PRO A 13 -64.06 -5.06 78.03
C PRO A 13 -63.63 -6.38 77.38
N ALA A 14 -64.55 -7.03 76.68
CA ALA A 14 -64.27 -8.22 75.89
C ALA A 14 -63.27 -7.90 74.76
N LEU A 15 -62.28 -8.78 74.57
CA LEU A 15 -61.30 -8.68 73.48
C LEU A 15 -62.00 -8.77 72.10
N PRO A 16 -61.52 -8.03 71.08
CA PRO A 16 -62.08 -8.07 69.73
C PRO A 16 -61.89 -9.46 69.10
N THR A 17 -62.92 -9.94 68.41
CA THR A 17 -62.90 -11.17 67.62
C THR A 17 -61.93 -11.06 66.44
N PRO A 18 -61.32 -12.19 66.01
CA PRO A 18 -60.35 -12.19 64.91
C PRO A 18 -61.01 -11.78 63.58
N PRO A 19 -60.26 -11.12 62.67
CA PRO A 19 -60.79 -10.65 61.39
C PRO A 19 -61.20 -11.83 60.49
N LYS A 20 -62.28 -11.64 59.72
CA LYS A 20 -62.72 -12.61 58.70
C LYS A 20 -61.63 -12.81 57.62
N PRO A 21 -61.50 -14.03 57.07
CA PRO A 21 -60.55 -14.29 55.99
C PRO A 21 -60.87 -13.43 54.76
N ALA A 22 -59.82 -12.89 54.13
CA ALA A 22 -59.93 -12.10 52.91
C ALA A 22 -60.42 -12.97 51.74
N ALA A 23 -61.30 -12.42 50.90
CA ALA A 23 -61.79 -13.10 49.71
C ALA A 23 -60.66 -13.29 48.68
N ALA A 24 -60.74 -14.37 47.89
CA ALA A 24 -59.79 -14.66 46.82
C ALA A 24 -59.70 -13.49 45.82
N ILE A 25 -58.46 -13.07 45.51
CA ILE A 25 -58.19 -12.02 44.53
C ILE A 25 -57.83 -12.71 43.21
N VAL A 26 -58.61 -12.42 42.16
CA VAL A 26 -58.31 -12.86 40.79
C VAL A 26 -57.71 -11.68 40.03
N GLN A 27 -56.41 -11.73 39.74
CA GLN A 27 -55.75 -10.78 38.85
C GLN A 27 -55.59 -11.41 37.46
N ARG A 28 -56.10 -10.72 36.44
CA ARG A 28 -55.89 -11.07 35.03
C ARG A 28 -54.86 -10.13 34.42
N VAL A 29 -53.79 -10.70 33.87
CA VAL A 29 -52.82 -9.98 33.04
C VAL A 29 -53.17 -10.22 31.58
N SER A 30 -53.54 -9.17 30.84
CA SER A 30 -53.90 -9.24 29.42
C SER A 30 -52.72 -9.69 28.55
N ALA A 31 -53.01 -10.46 27.50
CA ALA A 31 -52.00 -10.88 26.53
C ALA A 31 -51.42 -9.66 25.79
N ARG A 32 -50.11 -9.68 25.51
CA ARG A 32 -49.42 -8.67 24.70
C ARG A 32 -49.06 -9.28 23.34
N PRO A 33 -49.49 -8.70 22.21
CA PRO A 33 -49.11 -9.21 20.89
C PRO A 33 -47.60 -9.05 20.68
N GLY A 34 -47.00 -10.00 19.97
CA GLY A 34 -45.59 -9.92 19.59
C GLY A 34 -45.32 -8.64 18.79
N GLN A 35 -44.23 -7.95 19.13
CA GLN A 35 -43.82 -6.73 18.43
C GLN A 35 -42.50 -7.01 17.72
N ALA A 36 -42.43 -6.64 16.43
CA ALA A 36 -41.15 -6.54 15.74
C ALA A 36 -40.47 -5.25 16.21
N LEU A 37 -39.40 -5.37 16.99
CA LEU A 37 -38.58 -4.23 17.37
C LEU A 37 -37.73 -3.83 16.16
N ARG A 38 -38.01 -2.65 15.60
CA ARG A 38 -37.04 -1.96 14.72
C ARG A 38 -36.12 -1.13 15.60
N ASP A 39 -34.84 -1.47 15.61
CA ASP A 39 -33.83 -0.72 16.35
C ASP A 39 -33.63 0.68 15.69
N PRO A 40 -33.77 1.79 16.44
CA PRO A 40 -33.60 3.15 15.92
C PRO A 40 -32.14 3.47 15.50
N SER A 41 -31.16 2.63 15.84
CA SER A 41 -29.78 2.76 15.36
C SER A 41 -29.63 2.47 13.84
N HIS A 42 -30.67 1.96 13.17
CA HIS A 42 -30.67 1.64 11.75
C HIS A 42 -30.93 2.84 10.80
N ALA A 43 -31.10 4.06 11.31
CA ALA A 43 -31.36 5.25 10.48
C ALA A 43 -30.14 5.76 9.68
N SER A 44 -28.92 5.28 9.94
CA SER A 44 -27.69 5.83 9.33
C SER A 44 -27.01 4.94 8.27
N THR A 45 -27.64 3.86 7.81
CA THR A 45 -27.04 2.98 6.78
C THR A 45 -26.62 3.75 5.52
N GLY A 46 -27.31 4.85 5.18
CA GLY A 46 -26.92 5.76 4.10
C GLY A 46 -25.61 6.53 4.35
N SER A 47 -25.39 7.04 5.57
CA SER A 47 -24.15 7.77 5.89
C SER A 47 -22.95 6.83 6.07
N ILE A 48 -23.20 5.62 6.58
CA ILE A 48 -22.19 4.56 6.66
C ILE A 48 -21.78 4.11 5.26
N ARG A 49 -22.74 3.86 4.36
CA ARG A 49 -22.45 3.54 2.95
C ARG A 49 -21.66 4.64 2.25
N ALA A 50 -22.07 5.90 2.40
CA ALA A 50 -21.34 7.03 1.82
C ALA A 50 -19.91 7.17 2.37
N SER A 51 -19.71 6.89 3.66
CA SER A 51 -18.38 6.91 4.30
C SER A 51 -17.49 5.77 3.80
N ILE A 52 -18.05 4.58 3.65
CA ILE A 52 -17.36 3.41 3.08
C ILE A 52 -16.99 3.66 1.62
N GLU A 53 -17.90 4.19 0.80
CA GLU A 53 -17.62 4.54 -0.60
C GLU A 53 -16.50 5.58 -0.71
N LYS A 54 -16.50 6.59 0.17
CA LYS A 54 -15.44 7.59 0.22
C LYS A 54 -14.08 6.96 0.58
N GLN A 55 -14.04 6.14 1.64
CA GLN A 55 -12.83 5.43 2.06
C GLN A 55 -12.31 4.48 0.98
N GLN A 56 -13.20 3.83 0.23
CA GLN A 56 -12.83 2.96 -0.89
C GLN A 56 -12.17 3.73 -2.03
N ARG A 57 -12.71 4.91 -2.39
CA ARG A 57 -12.09 5.77 -3.41
C ARG A 57 -10.71 6.25 -2.98
N GLU A 58 -10.57 6.65 -1.72
CA GLU A 58 -9.28 7.07 -1.16
C GLU A 58 -8.28 5.90 -1.13
N ALA A 59 -8.72 4.70 -0.75
CA ALA A 59 -7.90 3.48 -0.74
C ALA A 59 -7.48 3.07 -2.16
N LEU A 60 -8.38 3.16 -3.14
CA LEU A 60 -8.08 2.89 -4.55
C LEU A 60 -6.98 3.81 -5.07
N VAL A 61 -7.13 5.13 -4.86
CA VAL A 61 -6.13 6.11 -5.29
C VAL A 61 -4.78 5.87 -4.61
N ALA A 62 -4.80 5.56 -3.30
CA ALA A 62 -3.57 5.27 -2.55
C ALA A 62 -2.88 3.98 -3.03
N LEU A 63 -3.65 2.93 -3.34
CA LEU A 63 -3.15 1.66 -3.84
C LEU A 63 -2.61 1.80 -5.27
N GLU A 64 -3.35 2.46 -6.16
CA GLU A 64 -2.89 2.77 -7.52
C GLU A 64 -1.57 3.54 -7.48
N ARG A 65 -1.47 4.56 -6.62
CA ARG A 65 -0.22 5.32 -6.48
C ARG A 65 0.95 4.44 -6.04
N ARG A 66 0.75 3.59 -5.03
CA ARG A 66 1.81 2.68 -4.55
C ARG A 66 2.22 1.66 -5.61
N LEU A 67 1.26 1.09 -6.34
CA LEU A 67 1.55 0.16 -7.43
C LEU A 67 2.28 0.86 -8.57
N ARG A 68 1.87 2.08 -8.96
CA ARG A 68 2.60 2.88 -9.95
C ARG A 68 4.03 3.19 -9.49
N ASP A 69 4.23 3.56 -8.23
CA ASP A 69 5.57 3.82 -7.68
C ASP A 69 6.43 2.54 -7.70
N TYR A 70 5.86 1.38 -7.36
CA TYR A 70 6.54 0.09 -7.43
C TYR A 70 6.92 -0.29 -8.88
N TYR A 71 5.98 -0.16 -9.81
CA TYR A 71 6.22 -0.45 -11.22
C TYR A 71 7.14 0.57 -11.89
N ARG A 72 7.23 1.80 -11.37
CA ARG A 72 8.23 2.78 -11.84
C ARG A 72 9.65 2.25 -11.67
N ILE A 73 9.94 1.64 -10.53
CA ILE A 73 11.27 1.03 -10.28
C ILE A 73 11.54 -0.09 -11.30
N GLN A 74 10.54 -0.89 -11.65
CA GLN A 74 10.69 -1.92 -12.68
C GLN A 74 10.91 -1.32 -14.08
N ALA A 75 10.18 -0.25 -14.42
CA ALA A 75 10.37 0.46 -15.68
C ALA A 75 11.77 1.09 -15.77
N ASP A 76 12.26 1.68 -14.68
CA ASP A 76 13.59 2.29 -14.60
C ASP A 76 14.69 1.23 -14.72
N ALA A 77 14.51 0.05 -14.12
CA ALA A 77 15.42 -1.08 -14.26
C ALA A 77 15.46 -1.62 -15.70
N PHE A 78 14.29 -1.75 -16.34
CA PHE A 78 14.18 -2.16 -17.73
C PHE A 78 14.81 -1.14 -18.70
N GLU A 79 14.59 0.16 -18.46
CA GLU A 79 15.24 1.23 -19.24
C GLU A 79 16.76 1.17 -19.10
N LEU A 80 17.29 0.95 -17.89
CA LEU A 80 18.72 0.81 -17.67
C LEU A 80 19.30 -0.42 -18.39
N GLU A 81 18.61 -1.55 -18.34
CA GLU A 81 19.03 -2.77 -19.03
C GLU A 81 19.06 -2.56 -20.55
N LYS A 82 17.97 -2.05 -21.12
CA LYS A 82 17.88 -1.77 -22.56
C LYS A 82 18.88 -0.71 -23.01
N GLY A 83 19.09 0.34 -22.20
CA GLY A 83 20.10 1.36 -22.45
C GLY A 83 21.51 0.77 -22.53
N ARG A 84 21.85 -0.17 -21.64
CA ARG A 84 23.14 -0.87 -21.66
C ARG A 84 23.31 -1.76 -22.89
N GLU A 85 22.26 -2.42 -23.34
CA GLU A 85 22.29 -3.23 -24.57
C GLU A 85 22.61 -2.35 -25.78
N VAL A 86 21.86 -1.27 -25.97
CA VAL A 86 22.06 -0.32 -27.09
C VAL A 86 23.43 0.35 -27.02
N ASP A 87 23.89 0.77 -25.84
CA ASP A 87 25.22 1.39 -25.71
C ASP A 87 26.36 0.39 -25.99
N LYS A 88 26.17 -0.90 -25.69
CA LYS A 88 27.15 -1.95 -25.99
C LYS A 88 27.21 -2.25 -27.49
N GLU A 89 26.06 -2.32 -28.15
CA GLU A 89 25.97 -2.48 -29.61
C GLU A 89 26.62 -1.28 -30.31
N ALA A 90 26.21 -0.06 -29.93
CA ALA A 90 26.80 1.16 -30.46
C ALA A 90 28.32 1.22 -30.26
N ALA A 91 28.83 0.83 -29.08
CA ALA A 91 30.27 0.77 -28.83
C ALA A 91 30.99 -0.20 -29.80
N THR A 92 30.37 -1.31 -30.15
CA THR A 92 30.90 -2.28 -31.12
C THR A 92 30.91 -1.66 -32.52
N ASP A 93 29.82 -0.99 -32.93
CA ASP A 93 29.73 -0.34 -34.24
C ASP A 93 30.76 0.79 -34.39
N TYR A 94 30.98 1.58 -33.34
CA TYR A 94 32.04 2.58 -33.32
C TYR A 94 33.44 1.97 -33.42
N LEU A 95 33.69 0.82 -32.79
CA LEU A 95 34.98 0.12 -32.93
C LEU A 95 35.18 -0.35 -34.37
N GLU A 96 34.16 -0.92 -35.00
CA GLU A 96 34.21 -1.34 -36.40
C GLU A 96 34.38 -0.17 -37.37
N ALA A 97 33.65 0.93 -37.14
CA ALA A 97 33.83 2.16 -37.90
C ALA A 97 35.24 2.72 -37.77
N ASN A 98 35.80 2.76 -36.57
CA ASN A 98 37.18 3.19 -36.35
C ASN A 98 38.19 2.27 -37.04
N ALA A 99 37.95 0.95 -37.07
CA ALA A 99 38.78 0.02 -37.82
C ALA A 99 38.73 0.33 -39.34
N LYS A 100 37.55 0.59 -39.90
CA LYS A 100 37.37 1.00 -41.31
C LYS A 100 38.06 2.33 -41.62
N ILE A 101 37.92 3.33 -40.74
CA ILE A 101 38.58 4.64 -40.87
C ILE A 101 40.10 4.49 -40.80
N ARG A 102 40.60 3.63 -39.92
CA ARG A 102 42.04 3.35 -39.84
C ARG A 102 42.58 2.75 -41.13
N LEU A 103 41.90 1.77 -41.71
CA LEU A 103 42.28 1.20 -43.00
C LEU A 103 42.26 2.26 -44.12
N ALA A 104 41.24 3.13 -44.14
CA ALA A 104 41.17 4.25 -45.07
C ALA A 104 42.32 5.24 -44.85
N PHE A 105 42.68 5.52 -43.59
CA PHE A 105 43.78 6.39 -43.22
C PHE A 105 45.14 5.81 -43.64
N GLU A 106 45.37 4.51 -43.47
CA GLU A 106 46.60 3.85 -43.91
C GLU A 106 46.75 3.94 -45.44
N ALA A 107 45.68 3.70 -46.20
CA ALA A 107 45.68 3.88 -47.65
C ALA A 107 45.93 5.34 -48.06
N TYR A 108 45.28 6.28 -47.39
CA TYR A 108 45.48 7.72 -47.58
C TYR A 108 46.92 8.15 -47.27
N GLY A 109 47.47 7.72 -46.14
CA GLY A 109 48.83 8.01 -45.71
C GLY A 109 49.86 7.50 -46.72
N ASN A 110 49.70 6.27 -47.21
CA ASN A 110 50.56 5.68 -48.25
C ASN A 110 50.50 6.46 -49.56
N ALA A 111 49.32 6.97 -49.95
CA ALA A 111 49.18 7.80 -51.16
C ALA A 111 49.71 9.23 -50.97
N ARG A 112 49.58 9.79 -49.77
CA ARG A 112 49.91 11.18 -49.44
C ARG A 112 51.39 11.40 -49.17
N ALA A 113 52.03 10.52 -48.39
CA ALA A 113 53.41 10.66 -47.95
C ALA A 113 54.41 10.98 -49.09
N PRO A 114 54.47 10.21 -50.20
CA PRO A 114 55.44 10.50 -51.27
C PRO A 114 55.20 11.86 -51.94
N LYS A 115 53.93 12.31 -52.02
CA LYS A 115 53.57 13.61 -52.61
C LYS A 115 54.00 14.77 -51.74
N VAL A 116 53.81 14.65 -50.41
CA VAL A 116 54.29 15.66 -49.44
C VAL A 116 55.81 15.75 -49.47
N THR A 117 56.51 14.61 -49.46
CA THR A 117 57.98 14.60 -49.56
C THR A 117 58.46 15.25 -50.86
N ARG A 118 57.81 14.93 -52.01
CA ARG A 118 58.16 15.55 -53.29
C ARG A 118 57.92 17.06 -53.28
N LEU A 119 56.79 17.51 -52.73
CA LEU A 119 56.48 18.93 -52.59
C LEU A 119 57.55 19.63 -51.72
N ALA A 120 57.90 19.06 -50.57
CA ALA A 120 58.94 19.60 -49.69
C ALA A 120 60.30 19.75 -50.39
N VAL A 121 60.67 18.84 -51.29
CA VAL A 121 61.90 18.96 -52.10
C VAL A 121 61.81 20.09 -53.13
N LEU A 122 60.62 20.36 -53.68
CA LEU A 122 60.41 21.37 -54.72
C LEU A 122 60.36 22.80 -54.16
N VAL A 123 59.68 22.99 -53.03
CA VAL A 123 59.39 24.33 -52.48
C VAL A 123 60.07 24.61 -51.12
N GLY A 124 60.70 23.60 -50.52
CA GLY A 124 61.24 23.66 -49.16
C GLY A 124 60.24 23.17 -48.11
N PHE A 125 60.75 22.81 -46.93
CA PHE A 125 59.93 22.47 -45.77
C PHE A 125 60.17 23.48 -44.63
N PRO A 126 59.11 24.08 -44.05
CA PRO A 126 57.69 23.97 -44.43
C PRO A 126 57.38 24.65 -45.78
N ASP A 127 56.26 24.28 -46.44
CA ASP A 127 55.84 24.91 -47.71
C ASP A 127 55.69 26.43 -47.49
N PRO A 128 56.55 27.27 -48.10
CA PRO A 128 56.62 28.69 -47.77
C PRO A 128 55.42 29.48 -48.27
N ASN A 129 54.63 28.97 -49.22
CA ASN A 129 53.37 29.62 -49.61
C ASN A 129 52.45 28.68 -50.42
N PRO A 130 51.35 28.16 -49.84
CA PRO A 130 50.37 27.34 -50.57
C PRO A 130 49.66 28.10 -51.69
N ASN A 131 49.68 29.44 -51.65
CA ASN A 131 49.05 30.35 -52.61
C ASN A 131 50.06 31.10 -53.49
N SER A 132 51.30 30.59 -53.63
CA SER A 132 52.36 31.26 -54.39
C SER A 132 51.90 31.69 -55.79
N ILE A 133 51.71 32.99 -56.00
CA ILE A 133 51.49 33.61 -57.31
C ILE A 133 52.85 33.60 -58.03
N PRO A 134 52.93 33.17 -59.31
CA PRO A 134 54.20 33.16 -60.01
C PRO A 134 54.78 34.59 -60.02
N PRO A 135 56.08 34.79 -59.71
CA PRO A 135 56.71 36.10 -59.79
C PRO A 135 56.44 36.77 -61.13
N LYS A 136 56.16 38.08 -61.13
CA LYS A 136 55.82 38.90 -62.32
C LYS A 136 56.95 38.98 -63.38
N LEU A 137 58.11 38.39 -63.11
CA LEU A 137 59.28 38.38 -63.99
C LEU A 137 59.34 37.05 -64.75
N PRO A 138 59.86 37.01 -65.98
CA PRO A 138 59.99 35.76 -66.72
C PRO A 138 60.86 34.78 -65.93
N MET A 139 60.25 33.69 -65.47
CA MET A 139 60.96 32.63 -64.78
C MET A 139 61.87 31.88 -65.75
N ARG A 140 63.02 31.39 -65.25
CA ARG A 140 63.82 30.42 -65.98
C ARG A 140 62.97 29.15 -66.23
N PRO A 141 63.13 28.44 -67.36
CA PRO A 141 62.30 27.27 -67.69
C PRO A 141 62.24 26.20 -66.58
N VAL A 142 63.37 25.97 -65.89
CA VAL A 142 63.46 25.02 -64.76
C VAL A 142 62.62 25.49 -63.55
N SER A 143 62.60 26.79 -63.28
CA SER A 143 61.79 27.37 -62.19
C SER A 143 60.30 27.28 -62.49
N GLN A 144 59.91 27.51 -63.74
CA GLN A 144 58.52 27.35 -64.19
C GLN A 144 58.05 25.91 -64.05
N ALA A 145 58.85 24.92 -64.52
CA ALA A 145 58.49 23.51 -64.40
C ALA A 145 58.32 23.05 -62.93
N ARG A 146 59.18 23.52 -62.02
CA ARG A 146 59.06 23.24 -60.58
C ARG A 146 57.80 23.86 -59.97
N PHE A 147 57.46 25.08 -60.39
CA PHE A 147 56.24 25.76 -59.96
C PHE A 147 54.99 24.98 -60.40
N ASP A 148 54.92 24.57 -61.67
CA ASP A 148 53.80 23.82 -62.22
C ASP A 148 53.65 22.44 -61.54
N GLU A 149 54.77 21.74 -61.29
CA GLU A 149 54.78 20.49 -60.54
C GLU A 149 54.30 20.67 -59.09
N ALA A 150 54.77 21.70 -58.39
CA ALA A 150 54.33 22.01 -57.04
C ALA A 150 52.83 22.34 -56.97
N LYS A 151 52.32 23.12 -57.93
CA LYS A 151 50.89 23.42 -58.05
C LYS A 151 50.07 22.14 -58.22
N ARG A 152 50.45 21.26 -59.14
CA ARG A 152 49.77 19.97 -59.37
C ARG A 152 49.77 19.11 -58.09
N LEU A 153 50.89 19.04 -57.39
CA LEU A 153 50.99 18.28 -56.14
C LEU A 153 50.06 18.82 -55.04
N ARG A 154 49.92 20.15 -54.92
CA ARG A 154 48.97 20.75 -53.97
C ARG A 154 47.53 20.39 -54.30
N GLU A 155 47.15 20.43 -55.57
CA GLU A 155 45.82 20.02 -56.03
C GLU A 155 45.56 18.53 -55.75
N GLU A 156 46.52 17.66 -56.05
CA GLU A 156 46.43 16.22 -55.76
C GLU A 156 46.33 15.94 -54.25
N LEU A 157 47.10 16.67 -53.42
CA LEU A 157 47.04 16.55 -51.96
C LEU A 157 45.69 17.02 -51.41
N ALA A 158 45.17 18.16 -51.88
CA ALA A 158 43.86 18.65 -51.49
C ALA A 158 42.73 17.66 -51.86
N ALA A 159 42.82 17.05 -53.05
CA ALA A 159 41.89 16.01 -53.47
C ALA A 159 41.96 14.74 -52.60
N LEU A 160 43.17 14.32 -52.20
CA LEU A 160 43.36 13.20 -51.28
C LEU A 160 42.77 13.51 -49.90
N ASP A 161 43.05 14.70 -49.37
CA ASP A 161 42.56 15.15 -48.06
C ASP A 161 41.01 15.19 -48.07
N ALA A 162 40.41 15.79 -49.10
CA ALA A 162 38.95 15.84 -49.27
C ALA A 162 38.33 14.44 -49.38
N LYS A 163 38.95 13.54 -50.15
CA LYS A 163 38.46 12.17 -50.31
C LYS A 163 38.48 11.40 -48.98
N PHE A 164 39.57 11.48 -48.23
CA PHE A 164 39.66 10.82 -46.93
C PHE A 164 38.63 11.37 -45.95
N ASN A 165 38.51 12.71 -45.86
CA ASN A 165 37.53 13.36 -44.98
C ASN A 165 36.10 12.91 -45.32
N ALA A 166 35.71 12.93 -46.60
CA ALA A 166 34.39 12.49 -47.03
C ALA A 166 34.12 11.01 -46.69
N GLN A 167 35.12 10.14 -46.85
CA GLN A 167 34.99 8.72 -46.49
C GLN A 167 34.85 8.51 -44.98
N ALA A 168 35.65 9.21 -44.17
CA ALA A 168 35.58 9.13 -42.71
C ALA A 168 34.24 9.66 -42.19
N GLU A 169 33.77 10.80 -42.72
CA GLU A 169 32.46 11.36 -42.42
C GLU A 169 31.33 10.40 -42.80
N GLN A 170 31.37 9.79 -43.98
CA GLN A 170 30.37 8.82 -44.41
C GLN A 170 30.29 7.61 -43.48
N ILE A 171 31.44 7.07 -43.05
CA ILE A 171 31.50 5.92 -42.13
C ILE A 171 30.89 6.29 -40.77
N LEU A 172 31.26 7.44 -40.21
CA LEU A 172 30.74 7.89 -38.92
C LEU A 172 29.25 8.26 -38.99
N ALA A 173 28.82 8.92 -40.08
CA ALA A 173 27.43 9.30 -40.26
C ALA A 173 26.49 8.08 -40.33
N ALA A 174 26.95 6.98 -40.95
CA ALA A 174 26.19 5.73 -40.97
C ALA A 174 25.96 5.18 -39.55
N VAL A 175 27.02 5.07 -38.73
CA VAL A 175 26.91 4.59 -37.34
C VAL A 175 26.05 5.52 -36.50
N VAL A 176 26.23 6.84 -36.61
CA VAL A 176 25.41 7.81 -35.87
C VAL A 176 23.92 7.67 -36.22
N SER A 177 23.61 7.49 -37.51
CA SER A 177 22.22 7.31 -37.95
C SER A 177 21.61 6.01 -37.44
N GLU A 178 22.37 4.91 -37.45
CA GLU A 178 21.93 3.60 -36.97
C GLU A 178 21.71 3.63 -35.44
N THR A 179 22.69 4.10 -34.67
CA THR A 179 22.55 4.28 -33.22
C THR A 179 21.37 5.19 -32.85
N ALA A 180 21.08 6.22 -33.65
CA ALA A 180 19.92 7.08 -33.42
C ALA A 180 18.60 6.32 -33.64
N ALA A 181 18.51 5.51 -34.70
CA ALA A 181 17.34 4.68 -34.97
C ALA A 181 17.11 3.63 -33.86
N ASP A 182 18.17 2.99 -33.37
CA ASP A 182 18.09 2.01 -32.28
C ASP A 182 17.62 2.65 -30.98
N ARG A 183 18.14 3.84 -30.66
CA ARG A 183 17.68 4.62 -29.49
C ARG A 183 16.22 5.03 -29.61
N GLU A 184 15.73 5.37 -30.79
CA GLU A 184 14.31 5.64 -31.00
C GLU A 184 13.44 4.38 -30.85
N ALA A 185 13.88 3.25 -31.39
CA ALA A 185 13.20 1.97 -31.24
C ALA A 185 13.15 1.52 -29.77
N MET A 186 14.25 1.72 -29.04
CA MET A 186 14.34 1.49 -27.60
C MET A 186 13.36 2.38 -26.83
N ARG A 187 13.30 3.68 -27.12
CA ARG A 187 12.34 4.61 -26.47
C ARG A 187 10.90 4.15 -26.65
N LYS A 188 10.51 3.76 -27.86
CA LYS A 188 9.17 3.21 -28.14
C LYS A 188 8.90 1.96 -27.31
N THR A 189 9.88 1.06 -27.19
CA THR A 189 9.77 -0.17 -26.39
C THR A 189 9.64 0.13 -24.89
N ILE A 190 10.38 1.11 -24.37
CA ILE A 190 10.27 1.55 -22.97
C ILE A 190 8.89 2.17 -22.72
N GLU A 191 8.39 2.98 -23.66
CA GLU A 191 7.08 3.62 -23.54
C GLU A 191 5.95 2.59 -23.54
N THR A 192 5.97 1.61 -24.45
CA THR A 192 4.97 0.53 -24.47
C THR A 192 5.02 -0.29 -23.18
N PHE A 193 6.22 -0.59 -22.67
CA PHE A 193 6.39 -1.28 -21.39
C PHE A 193 5.84 -0.48 -20.20
N ARG A 194 6.13 0.82 -20.13
CA ARG A 194 5.59 1.73 -19.10
C ARG A 194 4.06 1.77 -19.13
N ASN A 195 3.47 1.87 -20.31
CA ASN A 195 2.02 1.89 -20.47
C ASN A 195 1.37 0.57 -20.02
N GLU A 196 1.99 -0.57 -20.34
CA GLU A 196 1.55 -1.88 -19.86
C GLU A 196 1.62 -1.98 -18.33
N LEU A 197 2.70 -1.53 -17.72
CA LEU A 197 2.84 -1.52 -16.26
C LEU A 197 1.82 -0.59 -15.57
N ASN A 198 1.54 0.59 -16.13
CA ASN A 198 0.50 1.48 -15.63
C ASN A 198 -0.89 0.83 -15.70
N ARG A 199 -1.20 0.16 -16.81
CA ARG A 199 -2.45 -0.58 -16.98
C ARG A 199 -2.57 -1.73 -15.97
N ARG A 200 -1.47 -2.43 -15.67
CA ARG A 200 -1.43 -3.47 -14.63
C ARG A 200 -1.69 -2.88 -13.25
N ALA A 201 -1.06 -1.76 -12.90
CA ALA A 201 -1.30 -1.07 -11.63
C ALA A 201 -2.79 -0.74 -11.42
N GLU A 202 -3.44 -0.18 -12.45
CA GLU A 202 -4.87 0.17 -12.41
C GLU A 202 -5.76 -1.08 -12.26
N THR A 203 -5.47 -2.13 -13.04
CA THR A 203 -6.24 -3.38 -13.02
C THR A 203 -6.12 -4.08 -11.67
N GLU A 204 -4.91 -4.17 -11.12
CA GLU A 204 -4.63 -4.79 -9.81
C GLU A 204 -5.27 -3.98 -8.68
N ALA A 205 -5.13 -2.66 -8.68
CA ALA A 205 -5.77 -1.82 -7.67
C ALA A 205 -7.29 -1.96 -7.67
N GLN A 206 -7.91 -1.96 -8.85
CA GLN A 206 -9.35 -2.17 -8.98
C GLN A 206 -9.78 -3.57 -8.52
N ALA A 207 -9.00 -4.61 -8.83
CA ALA A 207 -9.28 -5.97 -8.40
C ALA A 207 -9.24 -6.09 -6.87
N GLU A 208 -8.22 -5.52 -6.22
CA GLU A 208 -8.05 -5.57 -4.77
C GLU A 208 -9.18 -4.83 -4.02
N VAL A 209 -9.55 -3.65 -4.50
CA VAL A 209 -10.66 -2.88 -3.92
C VAL A 209 -11.99 -3.60 -4.12
N ARG A 210 -12.24 -4.22 -5.29
CA ARG A 210 -13.45 -5.01 -5.54
C ARG A 210 -13.55 -6.22 -4.61
N THR A 211 -12.43 -6.90 -4.35
CA THR A 211 -12.37 -8.02 -3.39
C THR A 211 -12.71 -7.53 -1.99
N SER A 212 -12.09 -6.42 -1.57
CA SER A 212 -12.37 -5.78 -0.26
C SER A 212 -13.83 -5.34 -0.11
N VAL A 213 -14.44 -4.82 -1.19
CA VAL A 213 -15.87 -4.43 -1.21
C VAL A 213 -16.77 -5.65 -1.04
N LYS A 214 -16.46 -6.78 -1.70
CA LYS A 214 -17.24 -8.01 -1.56
C LYS A 214 -17.19 -8.53 -0.12
N GLU A 215 -16.01 -8.54 0.50
CA GLU A 215 -15.84 -8.97 1.90
C GLU A 215 -16.60 -8.08 2.89
N LEU A 216 -16.53 -6.76 2.73
CA LEU A 216 -17.27 -5.81 3.57
C LEU A 216 -18.78 -5.88 3.33
N GLY A 217 -19.22 -6.04 2.08
CA GLY A 217 -20.63 -6.19 1.72
C GLY A 217 -21.28 -7.42 2.36
N LEU A 218 -20.53 -8.54 2.43
CA LEU A 218 -20.93 -9.76 3.13
C LEU A 218 -21.06 -9.56 4.66
N GLN A 219 -20.27 -8.65 5.26
CA GLN A 219 -20.39 -8.31 6.67
C GLN A 219 -21.55 -7.35 6.97
N LEU A 220 -22.06 -6.64 5.95
CA LEU A 220 -23.09 -5.61 6.08
C LEU A 220 -24.51 -6.08 5.66
N THR A 221 -24.68 -7.34 5.25
CA THR A 221 -25.99 -7.99 4.97
C THR A 221 -26.33 -8.92 6.15
N GLU A 222 -27.47 -8.94 6.85
CA GLU A 222 -28.74 -8.19 6.94
C GLU A 222 -29.10 -8.04 8.44
N PRO A 223 -29.83 -6.99 8.88
CA PRO A 223 -30.47 -7.00 10.19
C PRO A 223 -31.68 -7.95 10.18
N SER A 224 -31.53 -9.13 10.78
CA SER A 224 -32.68 -10.00 11.03
C SER A 224 -33.60 -9.34 12.08
N PRO A 225 -34.91 -9.16 11.81
CA PRO A 225 -35.81 -8.57 12.79
C PRO A 225 -35.88 -9.47 14.02
N VAL A 226 -35.52 -8.92 15.18
CA VAL A 226 -35.71 -9.62 16.47
C VAL A 226 -37.21 -9.65 16.75
N LEU A 227 -37.81 -10.82 16.55
CA LEU A 227 -39.20 -11.09 16.92
C LEU A 227 -39.27 -11.32 18.42
N VAL A 228 -39.91 -10.40 19.14
CA VAL A 228 -40.22 -10.61 20.56
C VAL A 228 -41.48 -11.49 20.63
N PRO A 229 -41.40 -12.69 21.21
CA PRO A 229 -42.57 -13.56 21.35
C PRO A 229 -43.61 -12.90 22.25
N GLY A 230 -44.89 -12.91 21.82
CA GLY A 230 -46.00 -12.39 22.61
C GLY A 230 -46.20 -13.23 23.87
N THR A 231 -46.48 -12.58 25.01
CA THR A 231 -46.77 -13.29 26.26
C THR A 231 -48.26 -13.62 26.32
N PRO A 232 -48.65 -14.90 26.54
CA PRO A 232 -50.05 -15.28 26.69
C PRO A 232 -50.64 -14.68 27.97
N ALA A 233 -51.95 -14.41 27.96
CA ALA A 233 -52.66 -13.94 29.15
C ALA A 233 -52.50 -14.96 30.29
N ARG A 234 -52.17 -14.48 31.49
CA ARG A 234 -52.12 -15.31 32.71
C ARG A 234 -53.17 -14.80 33.69
N GLN A 235 -53.97 -15.72 34.20
CA GLN A 235 -54.86 -15.50 35.32
C GLN A 235 -54.17 -16.11 36.55
N VAL A 236 -53.92 -15.28 37.57
CA VAL A 236 -53.42 -15.74 38.86
C VAL A 236 -54.59 -15.67 39.83
N GLU A 237 -55.03 -16.83 40.28
CA GLU A 237 -56.00 -16.94 41.36
C GLU A 237 -55.22 -17.16 42.66
N ILE A 238 -55.34 -16.21 43.58
CA ILE A 238 -54.79 -16.35 44.92
C ILE A 238 -55.93 -16.92 45.79
N PRO A 239 -55.93 -18.22 46.14
CA PRO A 239 -56.93 -18.78 47.03
C PRO A 239 -56.86 -18.12 48.41
N ALA A 240 -58.01 -18.03 49.09
CA ALA A 240 -58.11 -17.43 50.43
C ALA A 240 -57.20 -18.16 51.43
N GLU A 241 -56.53 -17.35 52.27
CA GLU A 241 -55.42 -17.75 53.13
C GLU A 241 -55.86 -18.76 54.21
N ALA A 242 -55.27 -19.96 54.20
CA ALA A 242 -55.24 -20.86 55.36
C ALA A 242 -54.09 -20.45 56.29
N PRO A 243 -54.20 -20.60 57.62
CA PRO A 243 -53.21 -20.08 58.56
C PRO A 243 -51.82 -20.69 58.32
N LEU A 244 -50.81 -19.82 58.20
CA LEU A 244 -49.42 -20.17 57.90
C LEU A 244 -48.79 -21.03 59.00
N PRO A 245 -48.12 -22.15 58.66
CA PRO A 245 -47.21 -22.84 59.57
C PRO A 245 -45.88 -22.05 59.75
N PRO A 246 -45.18 -22.20 60.90
CA PRO A 246 -43.99 -21.41 61.22
C PRO A 246 -42.80 -21.69 60.28
N ALA A 247 -42.00 -20.65 60.06
CA ALA A 247 -40.92 -20.61 59.08
C ALA A 247 -39.81 -21.66 59.31
N PRO A 248 -39.41 -22.42 58.28
CA PRO A 248 -38.23 -23.27 58.34
C PRO A 248 -36.94 -22.43 58.29
N LYS A 249 -35.94 -22.86 59.08
CA LYS A 249 -34.63 -22.21 59.25
C LYS A 249 -33.57 -22.76 58.28
N VAL A 250 -32.96 -21.83 57.52
CA VAL A 250 -31.58 -21.76 56.92
C VAL A 250 -31.15 -22.86 55.89
N PRO A 251 -30.17 -22.63 54.97
CA PRO A 251 -28.86 -21.98 55.17
C PRO A 251 -28.47 -20.85 54.18
N SER A 252 -27.58 -19.99 54.67
CA SER A 252 -26.83 -19.00 53.92
C SER A 252 -25.87 -19.67 52.93
N VAL A 253 -25.84 -19.16 51.70
CA VAL A 253 -24.83 -19.55 50.69
C VAL A 253 -23.47 -19.10 51.20
N GLY A 254 -22.62 -20.07 51.54
CA GLY A 254 -21.25 -19.84 51.97
C GLY A 254 -20.39 -19.28 50.83
N ILE A 255 -19.60 -18.25 51.15
CA ILE A 255 -18.50 -17.77 50.31
C ILE A 255 -17.47 -18.92 50.20
N PRO A 256 -17.05 -19.34 49.00
CA PRO A 256 -16.13 -20.46 48.84
C PRO A 256 -14.75 -20.12 49.44
N SER A 257 -14.36 -20.85 50.48
CA SER A 257 -13.13 -20.67 51.26
C SER A 257 -12.02 -21.67 50.90
N GLY A 258 -12.08 -22.31 49.72
CA GLY A 258 -11.11 -23.30 49.26
C GLY A 258 -10.04 -22.76 48.31
N LEU A 259 -8.79 -23.22 48.45
CA LEU A 259 -7.69 -22.98 47.48
C LEU A 259 -8.02 -23.50 46.06
N ALA A 260 -8.83 -24.56 45.95
CA ALA A 260 -9.29 -25.11 44.68
C ALA A 260 -10.24 -24.15 43.94
N ASP A 261 -11.12 -23.47 44.67
CA ASP A 261 -12.05 -22.48 44.10
C ASP A 261 -11.33 -21.21 43.67
N ARG A 262 -10.31 -20.78 44.44
CA ARG A 262 -9.43 -19.67 44.05
C ARG A 262 -8.68 -19.94 42.75
N ARG A 263 -8.18 -21.16 42.54
CA ARG A 263 -7.48 -21.53 41.30
C ARG A 263 -8.43 -21.53 40.10
N ARG A 264 -9.69 -21.98 40.26
CA ARG A 264 -10.70 -21.93 39.20
C ARG A 264 -11.08 -20.50 38.83
N LEU A 265 -11.28 -19.64 39.82
CA LEU A 265 -11.54 -18.21 39.60
C LEU A 265 -10.38 -17.54 38.87
N LEU A 266 -9.13 -17.83 39.27
CA LEU A 266 -7.93 -17.31 38.59
C LEU A 266 -7.85 -17.74 37.12
N GLN A 267 -8.14 -19.01 36.82
CA GLN A 267 -8.15 -19.50 35.43
C GLN A 267 -9.26 -18.85 34.60
N HIS A 268 -10.42 -18.63 35.19
CA HIS A 268 -11.53 -17.94 34.53
C HIS A 268 -11.19 -16.48 34.23
N GLU A 269 -10.67 -15.75 35.23
CA GLU A 269 -10.20 -14.36 35.08
C GLU A 269 -9.08 -14.24 34.01
N LEU A 270 -8.14 -15.19 33.97
CA LEU A 270 -7.08 -15.24 32.95
C LEU A 270 -7.66 -15.43 31.54
N THR A 271 -8.66 -16.30 31.39
CA THR A 271 -9.29 -16.56 30.09
C THR A 271 -9.98 -15.32 29.55
N ILE A 272 -10.67 -14.57 30.42
CA ILE A 272 -11.33 -13.31 30.06
C ILE A 272 -10.29 -12.28 29.63
N TRP A 273 -9.20 -12.13 30.41
CA TRP A 273 -8.15 -11.16 30.11
C TRP A 273 -7.42 -11.44 28.78
N LEU A 274 -7.11 -12.71 28.49
CA LEU A 274 -6.52 -13.11 27.22
C LEU A 274 -7.46 -12.80 26.04
N GLY A 275 -8.76 -13.09 26.20
CA GLY A 275 -9.78 -12.79 25.19
C GLY A 275 -9.91 -11.30 24.88
N LEU A 276 -9.93 -10.45 25.92
CA LEU A 276 -10.04 -8.99 25.76
C LEU A 276 -8.83 -8.36 25.07
N ASN A 277 -7.62 -8.85 25.36
CA ASN A 277 -6.37 -8.30 24.81
C ASN A 277 -5.88 -9.03 23.55
N ARG A 278 -6.66 -10.00 23.03
CA ARG A 278 -6.29 -10.86 21.90
C ARG A 278 -4.96 -11.60 22.09
N TYR A 279 -4.60 -11.92 23.33
CA TYR A 279 -3.39 -12.67 23.65
C TYR A 279 -3.65 -14.18 23.55
N ARG A 280 -2.60 -14.93 23.17
CA ARG A 280 -2.57 -16.40 23.19
C ARG A 280 -1.45 -16.86 24.10
N LEU A 281 -1.72 -17.92 24.89
CA LEU A 281 -0.73 -18.48 25.80
C LEU A 281 0.21 -19.40 25.01
N GLU A 282 1.43 -18.93 24.72
CA GLU A 282 2.44 -19.68 23.97
C GLU A 282 3.74 -19.83 24.77
N LYS A 283 4.43 -20.97 24.62
CA LYS A 283 5.67 -21.27 25.33
C LYS A 283 6.82 -20.45 24.74
N GLY A 284 7.35 -19.49 25.51
CA GLY A 284 8.39 -18.55 25.05
C GLY A 284 7.84 -17.19 24.58
N GLY A 285 6.55 -16.93 24.77
CA GLY A 285 5.95 -15.61 24.52
C GLY A 285 6.38 -14.55 25.53
N ARG A 286 6.04 -13.29 25.25
CA ARG A 286 6.28 -12.16 26.16
C ARG A 286 5.64 -12.43 27.52
N ASP A 287 6.41 -12.23 28.60
CA ASP A 287 5.87 -12.24 29.95
C ASP A 287 4.97 -11.00 30.14
N ALA A 288 3.69 -11.25 30.40
CA ALA A 288 2.67 -10.23 30.62
C ALA A 288 1.98 -10.43 31.99
N THR A 289 2.68 -11.06 32.94
CA THR A 289 2.16 -11.35 34.28
C THR A 289 1.83 -10.07 35.06
N GLU A 290 2.65 -9.02 34.95
CA GLU A 290 2.40 -7.72 35.59
C GLU A 290 1.17 -7.01 35.02
N ASP A 291 0.96 -7.10 33.70
CA ASP A 291 -0.19 -6.51 33.01
C ASP A 291 -1.49 -7.19 33.44
N PHE A 292 -1.47 -8.52 33.61
CA PHE A 292 -2.59 -9.28 34.14
C PHE A 292 -2.91 -8.90 35.60
N GLN A 293 -1.90 -8.67 36.44
CA GLN A 293 -2.12 -8.27 37.83
C GLN A 293 -2.78 -6.88 37.94
N ARG A 294 -2.27 -5.88 37.19
CA ARG A 294 -2.87 -4.54 37.16
C ARG A 294 -4.32 -4.56 36.67
N TRP A 295 -4.61 -5.36 35.65
CA TRP A 295 -5.98 -5.57 35.18
C TRP A 295 -6.86 -6.16 36.30
N ARG A 296 -6.40 -7.21 36.99
CA ARG A 296 -7.18 -7.81 38.09
C ARG A 296 -7.46 -6.82 39.22
N GLU A 297 -6.51 -5.99 39.61
CA GLU A 297 -6.69 -4.95 40.62
C GLU A 297 -7.74 -3.89 40.21
N THR A 298 -7.79 -3.56 38.92
CA THR A 298 -8.73 -2.57 38.38
C THR A 298 -10.18 -3.09 38.36
N TYR A 299 -10.37 -4.39 38.11
CA TYR A 299 -11.70 -5.01 37.99
C TYR A 299 -12.19 -5.75 39.25
N ARG A 300 -11.32 -6.05 40.23
CA ARG A 300 -11.73 -6.62 41.54
C ARG A 300 -12.25 -5.58 42.52
N ALA A 301 -11.95 -4.30 42.36
CA ALA A 301 -12.41 -3.26 43.27
C ALA A 301 -13.92 -2.94 43.16
N GLY A 302 -14.68 -3.68 42.32
CA GLY A 302 -16.09 -3.44 42.04
C GLY A 302 -17.00 -4.68 42.09
N LEU A 303 -16.61 -5.75 42.81
CA LEU A 303 -17.46 -6.91 43.10
C LEU A 303 -17.64 -7.08 44.62
#